data_AF-A0A838DCM2-F1
#
_entry.id   AF-A0A838DCM2-F1
#
_cell.length_a   1.000
_cell.length_b   1.000
_cell.length_c   1.000
_cell.angle_alpha   90.00
_cell.angle_beta   90.00
_cell.angle_gamma   90.00
#
_symmetry.space_group_name_H-M   'P 1'
#
loop_
_entity.id
_entity.type
_entity.pdbx_description
1 polymer ?
#
loop_
_entity_poly.entity_id
_entity_poly.type
_entity_poly.pdbx_seq_one_letter_code
_entity_poly.pdbx_strand_id
1 'polypeptide(L)'
;MIRNILAVIAGNVAWTVLWLGYNAILKGAALVPSDATRRVEAAPALLLLLAGSVVFSVIAGFVTAAVSTGASYWPVFALCAVQLAMGIFFQAQSWKLMPIWYHVPFLLLLVPATLLGAWLRLK
;
A
#
# COMPACT_ATOMS: atom_id res chain seq x y z
N MET A 1 -16.45 9.45 -16.28
CA MET A 1 -16.71 8.76 -15.00
C MET A 1 -16.18 7.34 -14.97
N ILE A 2 -16.57 6.46 -15.90
CA ILE A 2 -16.09 5.06 -15.95
C ILE A 2 -14.55 4.94 -15.92
N ARG A 3 -13.84 5.77 -16.68
CA ARG A 3 -12.36 5.79 -16.71
C ARG A 3 -11.73 6.14 -15.36
N ASN A 4 -12.35 7.01 -14.56
CA ASN A 4 -11.86 7.33 -13.21
C ASN A 4 -12.08 6.17 -12.24
N ILE A 5 -13.19 5.43 -12.39
CA ILE A 5 -13.42 4.20 -11.62
C ILE A 5 -12.38 3.14 -11.99
N LEU A 6 -12.14 2.94 -13.30
CA LEU A 6 -11.10 2.03 -13.79
C LEU A 6 -9.70 2.43 -13.30
N ALA A 7 -9.42 3.73 -13.18
CA ALA A 7 -8.16 4.22 -12.63
C ALA A 7 -7.96 3.83 -11.16
N VAL A 8 -9.00 3.97 -10.32
CA VAL A 8 -8.98 3.52 -8.91
C VAL A 8 -8.74 2.02 -8.84
N ILE A 9 -9.45 1.24 -9.65
CA ILE A 9 -9.27 -0.22 -9.73
C ILE A 9 -7.84 -0.56 -10.13
N ALA A 10 -7.30 0.08 -11.17
CA ALA A 10 -5.94 -0.17 -11.65
C ALA A 10 -4.88 0.13 -10.57
N GLY A 11 -4.99 1.26 -9.88
CA GLY A 11 -4.09 1.60 -8.78
C GLY A 11 -4.18 0.61 -7.62
N ASN A 12 -5.39 0.20 -7.23
CA ASN A 12 -5.59 -0.77 -6.17
C ASN A 12 -5.04 -2.16 -6.53
N VAL A 13 -5.25 -2.61 -7.78
CA VAL A 13 -4.70 -3.86 -8.31
C VAL A 13 -3.18 -3.80 -8.33
N ALA A 14 -2.58 -2.71 -8.82
CA ALA A 14 -1.13 -2.53 -8.83
C ALA A 14 -0.54 -2.65 -7.42
N TRP A 15 -1.13 -1.96 -6.44
CA TRP A 15 -0.71 -2.05 -5.04
C TRP A 15 -0.80 -3.48 -4.51
N THR A 16 -1.93 -4.15 -4.74
CA THR A 16 -2.21 -5.50 -4.23
C THR A 16 -1.22 -6.51 -4.81
N VAL A 17 -1.01 -6.49 -6.11
CA VAL A 17 -0.08 -7.42 -6.80
C VAL A 17 1.35 -7.21 -6.29
N LEU A 18 1.80 -5.96 -6.20
CA LEU A 18 3.13 -5.62 -5.68
C LEU A 18 3.29 -6.06 -4.23
N TRP A 19 2.30 -5.78 -3.37
CA TRP A 19 2.33 -6.16 -1.96
C TRP A 19 2.41 -7.67 -1.76
N LEU A 20 1.55 -8.43 -2.46
CA LEU A 20 1.54 -9.89 -2.38
C LEU A 20 2.85 -10.50 -2.90
N GLY A 21 3.34 -10.02 -4.06
CA GLY A 21 4.61 -10.47 -4.63
C GLY A 21 5.79 -10.17 -3.72
N TYR A 22 5.85 -8.96 -3.16
CA TYR A 22 6.89 -8.56 -2.21
C TYR A 22 6.88 -9.40 -0.94
N ASN A 23 5.70 -9.66 -0.36
CA ASN A 23 5.58 -10.53 0.81
C ASN A 23 6.01 -11.97 0.50
N ALA A 24 5.68 -12.49 -0.70
CA ALA A 24 6.14 -13.81 -1.12
C ALA A 24 7.67 -13.88 -1.22
N ILE A 25 8.31 -12.84 -1.78
CA ILE A 25 9.78 -12.75 -1.86
C ILE A 25 10.40 -12.69 -0.46
N LEU A 26 9.89 -11.82 0.43
CA LEU A 26 10.41 -11.69 1.80
C LEU A 26 10.30 -12.99 2.59
N LYS A 27 9.19 -13.73 2.43
CA LYS A 27 8.98 -15.05 3.05
C LYS A 27 9.92 -16.09 2.46
N GLY A 28 10.08 -16.13 1.13
CA GLY A 28 10.99 -17.05 0.44
C GLY A 28 12.46 -16.83 0.83
N ALA A 29 12.84 -15.59 1.11
CA ALA A 29 14.16 -15.21 1.60
C ALA A 29 14.34 -15.38 3.13
N ALA A 30 13.34 -15.92 3.85
CA ALA A 30 13.31 -16.06 5.30
C ALA A 30 13.52 -14.74 6.08
N LEU A 31 13.24 -13.59 5.45
CA LEU A 31 13.31 -12.27 6.08
C LEU A 31 12.05 -11.96 6.92
N VAL A 32 10.94 -12.62 6.62
CA VAL A 32 9.68 -12.56 7.36
C VAL A 32 9.19 -13.99 7.58
N PRO A 33 8.57 -14.32 8.74
CA PRO A 33 7.98 -15.64 8.97
C PRO A 33 7.01 -16.06 7.86
N SER A 34 7.15 -17.31 7.41
CA SER A 34 6.28 -17.89 6.37
C SER A 34 4.88 -18.23 6.91
N ASP A 35 4.81 -18.53 8.19
CA ASP A 35 3.62 -18.89 8.96
C ASP A 35 2.98 -17.68 9.65
N ALA A 36 1.68 -17.50 9.43
CA ALA A 36 0.89 -16.36 9.94
C ALA A 36 0.57 -16.43 11.45
N THR A 37 1.31 -17.24 12.19
CA THR A 37 1.12 -17.49 13.63
C THR A 37 2.24 -16.89 14.47
N ARG A 38 3.41 -16.63 13.86
CA ARG A 38 4.55 -16.04 14.56
C ARG A 38 4.55 -14.53 14.47
N ARG A 39 4.84 -13.91 15.61
CA ARG A 39 4.99 -12.46 15.73
C ARG A 39 6.27 -12.02 15.03
N VAL A 40 6.19 -10.95 14.23
CA VAL A 40 7.33 -10.34 13.55
C VAL A 40 7.91 -9.28 14.47
N GLU A 41 9.04 -9.59 15.09
CA GLU A 41 9.70 -8.68 16.04
C GLU A 41 11.01 -8.09 15.51
N ALA A 42 11.57 -8.68 14.45
CA ALA A 42 12.79 -8.19 13.82
C ALA A 42 12.54 -6.80 13.21
N ALA A 43 13.13 -5.77 13.81
CA ALA A 43 13.03 -4.39 13.32
C ALA A 43 13.40 -4.24 11.83
N PRO A 44 14.46 -4.89 11.30
CA PRO A 44 14.76 -4.83 9.88
C PRO A 44 13.64 -5.35 8.98
N ALA A 45 12.95 -6.42 9.39
CA ALA A 45 11.84 -6.99 8.63
C ALA A 45 10.63 -6.04 8.58
N LEU A 46 10.31 -5.42 9.72
CA LEU A 46 9.22 -4.43 9.82
C LEU A 46 9.54 -3.17 9.02
N LEU A 47 10.79 -2.71 9.02
CA LEU A 47 11.24 -1.58 8.21
C LEU A 47 11.17 -1.88 6.71
N LEU A 48 11.53 -3.10 6.29
CA LEU A 48 11.38 -3.56 4.91
C LEU A 48 9.92 -3.55 4.47
N LEU A 49 9.03 -4.13 5.28
CA LEU A 49 7.59 -4.10 5.03
C LEU A 49 7.05 -2.67 4.93
N LEU A 50 7.49 -1.77 5.81
CA LEU A 50 7.08 -0.36 5.79
C LEU A 50 7.59 0.34 4.52
N ALA A 51 8.87 0.16 4.18
CA ALA A 51 9.47 0.73 2.98
C ALA A 51 8.76 0.23 1.70
N GLY A 52 8.49 -1.07 1.61
CA GLY A 52 7.71 -1.65 0.52
C GLY A 52 6.32 -1.01 0.41
N SER A 53 5.62 -0.85 1.53
CA SER A 53 4.28 -0.22 1.53
C SER A 53 4.30 1.20 0.97
N VAL A 54 5.29 2.00 1.34
CA VAL A 54 5.46 3.37 0.85
C VAL A 54 5.71 3.38 -0.65
N VAL A 55 6.67 2.57 -1.12
CA VAL A 55 7.01 2.48 -2.55
C VAL A 55 5.79 2.04 -3.37
N PHE A 56 5.04 1.04 -2.92
CA PHE A 56 3.88 0.55 -3.65
C PHE A 56 2.71 1.53 -3.63
N SER A 57 2.53 2.29 -2.55
CA SER A 57 1.56 3.38 -2.49
C SER A 57 1.89 4.50 -3.48
N VAL A 58 3.16 4.90 -3.59
CA VAL A 58 3.61 5.84 -4.64
C VAL A 58 3.29 5.29 -6.03
N ILE A 59 3.61 4.03 -6.31
CA ILE A 59 3.32 3.42 -7.62
C ILE A 59 1.80 3.38 -7.88
N ALA A 60 0.99 3.01 -6.89
CA ALA A 60 -0.46 2.95 -7.00
C ALA A 60 -1.08 4.32 -7.30
N GLY A 61 -0.60 5.37 -6.62
CA GLY A 61 -1.00 6.75 -6.86
C GLY A 61 -0.64 7.21 -8.27
N PHE A 62 0.58 6.91 -8.72
CA PHE A 62 1.05 7.21 -10.07
C PHE A 62 0.20 6.50 -11.14
N VAL A 63 -0.04 5.20 -10.98
CA VAL A 63 -0.87 4.40 -11.91
C VAL A 63 -2.29 4.94 -11.97
N THR A 64 -2.89 5.28 -10.83
CA THR A 64 -4.23 5.87 -10.78
C THR A 64 -4.29 7.18 -11.55
N ALA A 65 -3.34 8.09 -11.29
CA ALA A 65 -3.25 9.35 -12.00
C ALA A 65 -3.05 9.13 -13.52
N ALA A 66 -2.19 8.19 -13.92
CA ALA A 66 -1.89 7.91 -15.31
C ALA A 66 -3.10 7.35 -16.09
N VAL A 67 -3.91 6.51 -15.45
CA VAL A 67 -5.11 5.93 -16.05
C VAL A 67 -6.30 6.89 -16.02
N SER A 68 -6.36 7.80 -15.05
CA SER A 68 -7.48 8.73 -14.85
C SER A 68 -7.69 9.72 -16.00
N THR A 69 -8.91 10.25 -16.11
CA THR A 69 -9.23 11.25 -17.13
C THR A 69 -8.84 12.65 -16.68
N GLY A 70 -7.92 13.28 -17.43
CA GLY A 70 -7.49 14.66 -17.19
C GLY A 70 -6.61 14.81 -15.96
N ALA A 71 -6.25 16.05 -15.63
CA ALA A 71 -5.41 16.36 -14.48
C ALA A 71 -6.24 16.52 -13.19
N SER A 72 -6.85 15.43 -12.70
CA SER A 72 -7.72 15.47 -11.51
C SER A 72 -7.21 14.55 -10.39
N TYR A 73 -7.16 15.08 -9.17
CA TYR A 73 -6.82 14.31 -7.96
C TYR A 73 -8.01 13.51 -7.40
N TRP A 74 -9.23 13.71 -7.90
CA TRP A 74 -10.41 13.02 -7.38
C TRP A 74 -10.30 11.48 -7.33
N PRO A 75 -9.93 10.77 -8.41
CA PRO A 75 -9.75 9.31 -8.35
C PRO A 75 -8.64 8.89 -7.38
N VAL A 76 -7.62 9.73 -7.16
CA VAL A 76 -6.54 9.42 -6.23
C VAL A 76 -7.03 9.49 -4.78
N PHE A 77 -7.87 10.48 -4.43
CA PHE A 77 -8.51 10.52 -3.12
C PHE A 77 -9.43 9.33 -2.88
N ALA A 78 -10.18 8.90 -3.91
CA ALA A 78 -10.97 7.68 -3.84
C ALA A 78 -10.10 6.43 -3.60
N LEU A 79 -8.94 6.31 -4.29
CA LEU A 79 -7.99 5.24 -4.01
C LEU A 79 -7.46 5.30 -2.57
N CYS A 80 -7.11 6.50 -2.06
CA CYS A 80 -6.63 6.66 -0.69
C CYS A 80 -7.66 6.14 0.33
N ALA A 81 -8.94 6.45 0.13
CA ALA A 81 -10.01 5.95 0.99
C ALA A 81 -10.12 4.42 0.94
N VAL A 82 -10.07 3.83 -0.26
CA VAL A 82 -10.12 2.37 -0.45
C VAL A 82 -8.93 1.68 0.23
N GLN A 83 -7.71 2.15 -0.03
CA GLN A 83 -6.49 1.56 0.54
C GLN A 83 -6.41 1.74 2.05
N LEU A 84 -6.85 2.89 2.57
CA LEU A 84 -6.87 3.12 4.02
C LEU A 84 -7.88 2.19 4.70
N ALA A 85 -9.07 2.01 4.13
CA ALA A 85 -10.06 1.06 4.65
C ALA A 85 -9.54 -0.38 4.64
N MET A 86 -8.94 -0.82 3.52
CA MET A 86 -8.30 -2.13 3.42
C MET A 86 -7.13 -2.27 4.39
N GLY A 87 -6.29 -1.25 4.50
CA GLY A 87 -5.17 -1.20 5.42
C GLY A 87 -5.62 -1.37 6.86
N ILE A 88 -6.62 -0.60 7.30
CA ILE A 88 -7.19 -0.72 8.66
C ILE A 88 -7.70 -2.15 8.89
N PHE A 89 -8.45 -2.70 7.94
CA PHE A 89 -8.98 -4.06 8.04
C PHE A 89 -7.87 -5.11 8.21
N PHE A 90 -6.85 -5.12 7.34
CA PHE A 90 -5.76 -6.10 7.41
C PHE A 90 -4.83 -5.89 8.61
N GLN A 91 -4.60 -4.63 9.02
CA GLN A 91 -3.80 -4.33 10.21
C GLN A 91 -4.54 -4.76 11.49
N ALA A 92 -5.87 -4.63 11.54
CA ALA A 92 -6.67 -5.13 12.66
C ALA A 92 -6.61 -6.66 12.78
N GLN A 93 -6.64 -7.38 11.65
CA GLN A 93 -6.46 -8.84 11.63
C GLN A 93 -5.06 -9.26 12.10
N SER A 94 -4.06 -8.41 11.86
CA SER A 94 -2.65 -8.69 12.17
C SER A 94 -2.17 -8.05 13.47
N TRP A 95 -3.08 -7.49 14.28
CA TRP A 95 -2.75 -6.64 15.44
C TRP A 95 -1.84 -7.31 16.47
N LYS A 96 -1.97 -8.63 16.66
CA LYS A 96 -1.14 -9.40 17.60
C LYS A 96 0.18 -9.86 16.98
N LEU A 97 0.29 -9.86 15.64
CA LEU A 97 1.44 -10.37 14.89
C LEU A 97 2.54 -9.33 14.71
N MET A 98 2.22 -8.04 14.85
CA MET A 98 3.17 -6.95 14.66
C MET A 98 3.04 -5.93 15.80
N PRO A 99 4.08 -5.13 16.07
CA PRO A 99 4.02 -4.12 17.12
C PRO A 99 3.25 -2.87 16.65
N ILE A 100 2.67 -2.14 17.60
CA ILE A 100 1.86 -0.92 17.31
C ILE A 100 2.64 0.16 16.56
N TRP A 101 3.96 0.26 16.82
CA TRP A 101 4.83 1.21 16.13
C TRP A 101 4.97 0.92 14.64
N TYR A 102 4.66 -0.30 14.17
CA TYR A 102 4.59 -0.61 12.74
C TYR A 102 3.23 -0.24 12.15
N HIS A 103 2.13 -0.59 12.84
CA HIS A 103 0.77 -0.35 12.38
C HIS A 103 0.48 1.14 12.11
N VAL A 104 0.90 2.02 13.03
CA VAL A 104 0.59 3.45 12.97
C VAL A 104 1.27 4.13 11.77
N PRO A 105 2.60 4.04 11.58
CA PRO A 105 3.26 4.61 10.40
C PRO A 105 2.78 3.99 9.10
N PHE A 106 2.51 2.68 9.06
CA PHE A 106 1.98 2.03 7.85
C PHE A 106 0.70 2.73 7.39
N LEU A 107 -0.28 2.90 8.27
CA LEU A 107 -1.56 3.53 7.94
C LEU A 107 -1.41 5.02 7.63
N LEU A 108 -0.60 5.73 8.42
CA LEU A 108 -0.36 7.17 8.22
C LEU A 108 0.34 7.47 6.91
N LEU A 109 1.26 6.60 6.45
CA LEU A 109 2.05 6.82 5.25
C LEU A 109 1.32 6.43 3.95
N LEU A 110 0.28 5.60 4.01
CA LEU A 110 -0.50 5.20 2.82
C LEU A 110 -0.97 6.42 2.01
N VAL A 111 -1.64 7.37 2.68
CA VAL A 111 -2.21 8.56 2.02
C VAL A 111 -1.15 9.49 1.42
N PRO A 112 -0.15 9.99 2.18
CA PRO A 112 0.85 10.89 1.62
C PRO A 112 1.69 10.24 0.52
N ALA A 113 2.01 8.94 0.64
CA ALA A 113 2.73 8.22 -0.41
C ALA A 113 1.90 8.09 -1.71
N THR A 114 0.62 7.73 -1.59
CA THR A 114 -0.28 7.65 -2.75
C THR A 114 -0.49 9.02 -3.41
N LEU A 115 -0.63 10.09 -2.62
CA LEU A 115 -0.72 11.45 -3.15
C LEU A 115 0.58 11.91 -3.83
N LEU A 116 1.75 11.56 -3.27
CA LEU A 116 3.05 11.84 -3.88
C LEU A 116 3.16 11.18 -5.26
N GLY A 117 2.76 9.92 -5.38
CA GLY A 117 2.74 9.20 -6.66
C GLY A 117 1.88 9.88 -7.72
N ALA A 118 0.69 10.32 -7.33
CA ALA A 118 -0.18 11.07 -8.23
C ALA A 118 0.42 12.42 -8.64
N TRP A 119 1.01 13.15 -7.69
CA TRP A 119 1.66 14.43 -7.95
C TRP A 119 2.80 14.31 -8.97
N LEU A 120 3.59 13.23 -8.92
CA LEU A 120 4.64 12.96 -9.90
C LEU A 120 4.10 12.78 -11.33
N ARG A 121 2.84 12.38 -11.49
CA ARG A 121 2.20 12.19 -12.80
C ARG A 121 1.40 13.39 -13.27
N LEU A 122 0.77 14.12 -12.35
CA LEU A 122 -0.19 15.19 -12.66
C LEU A 122 0.46 16.58 -12.81
N LYS A 123 1.75 16.71 -12.43
CA LYS A 123 2.60 17.80 -12.89
C LYS A 123 2.68 17.84 -14.42
#